data_AF-A0A239R7H5-F1
#
_entry.id   AF-A0A239R7H5-F1
#
_cell.length_a   1.000
_cell.length_b   1.000
_cell.length_c   1.000
_cell.angle_alpha   90.00
_cell.angle_beta   90.00
_cell.angle_gamma   90.00
#
_symmetry.space_group_name_H-M   'P 1'
#
loop_
_entity.id
_entity.type
_entity.pdbx_description
1 polymer ?
#
loop_
_entity_poly.entity_id
_entity_poly.type
_entity_poly.pdbx_seq_one_letter_code
_entity_poly.pdbx_strand_id
1 'polypeptide(L)'
;MALIKCPECGKDISDKAERCIGCGYVINSKNKINVNKKNKKASRIIIIITVLVVLVGAISVGSVMIYKSFNDKSTTQEKEEERNSEVEEIIAAIDSLGEITIDDKEDIEKLNNLYAALSEEDKALVTNHDVLVTANNKIAMLDLSSENSDKNDKNKKSQNDKQDLDSVYSSINDALWDASDNTDDFLESLNNSSDPINSYNSNLSKMDTAKDSLNDAYDSCGDYKELQSLKKKIKSAIDSLPTGKVYNTDDFNSKLEDFKEFSYDLYEAQMEVAKYIDSK
;
A
#
# COMPACT_ATOMS: atom_id res chain seq x y z
N MET A 1 -43.53 9.14 50.81
CA MET A 1 -42.21 9.61 50.30
C MET A 1 -42.05 8.99 48.93
N ALA A 2 -41.74 9.77 47.90
CA ALA A 2 -41.61 9.20 46.56
C ALA A 2 -40.28 8.44 46.48
N LEU A 3 -40.35 7.19 46.01
CA LEU A 3 -39.18 6.40 45.70
C LEU A 3 -38.91 6.54 44.20
N ILE A 4 -37.67 6.83 43.86
CA ILE A 4 -37.15 6.87 42.49
C ILE A 4 -36.20 5.69 42.32
N LYS A 5 -36.04 5.20 41.09
CA LYS A 5 -35.03 4.19 40.79
C LYS A 5 -33.70 4.86 40.53
N CYS A 6 -32.64 4.31 41.15
CA CYS A 6 -31.28 4.72 40.83
C CYS A 6 -30.98 4.40 39.36
N PRO A 7 -30.53 5.38 38.55
CA PRO A 7 -30.27 5.16 37.12
C PRO A 7 -29.09 4.20 36.87
N GLU A 8 -28.18 4.06 37.82
CA GLU A 8 -27.04 3.13 37.71
C GLU A 8 -27.42 1.70 38.11
N CYS A 9 -27.89 1.49 39.34
CA CYS A 9 -28.08 0.15 39.87
C CYS A 9 -29.54 -0.33 39.91
N GLY A 10 -30.50 0.51 39.51
CA GLY A 10 -31.91 0.16 39.44
C GLY A 10 -32.65 -0.01 40.78
N LYS A 11 -31.97 0.17 41.92
CA LYS A 11 -32.59 0.08 43.26
C LYS A 11 -33.47 1.28 43.57
N ASP A 12 -34.57 1.04 44.28
CA ASP A 12 -35.46 2.08 44.77
C ASP A 12 -34.80 2.87 45.91
N ILE A 13 -34.79 4.19 45.78
CA ILE A 13 -34.17 5.12 46.70
C ILE A 13 -35.06 6.35 46.87
N SER A 14 -34.92 7.09 47.97
CA SER A 14 -35.72 8.30 48.17
C SER A 14 -35.36 9.37 47.13
N ASP A 15 -36.39 10.06 46.64
CA ASP A 15 -36.32 11.29 45.84
C ASP A 15 -35.50 12.44 46.47
N LYS A 16 -35.18 12.35 47.76
CA LYS A 16 -34.35 13.32 48.50
C LYS A 16 -32.92 12.86 48.73
N ALA A 17 -32.56 11.62 48.37
CA ALA A 17 -31.23 11.11 48.60
C ALA A 17 -30.21 11.83 47.70
N GLU A 18 -29.16 12.40 48.31
CA GLU A 18 -28.07 13.01 47.56
C GLU A 18 -27.21 11.96 46.84
N ARG A 19 -27.14 10.75 47.40
CA ARG A 19 -26.45 9.58 46.83
C ARG A 19 -27.23 8.28 47.02
N CYS A 20 -27.09 7.37 46.07
CA CYS A 20 -27.61 6.02 46.18
C CYS A 20 -26.82 5.22 47.22
N ILE A 21 -27.51 4.62 48.20
CA ILE A 21 -26.90 3.75 49.22
C ILE A 21 -26.37 2.44 48.60
N GLY A 22 -26.95 2.00 47.47
CA GLY A 22 -26.57 0.76 46.81
C GLY A 22 -25.24 0.83 46.06
N CYS A 23 -25.02 1.89 45.28
CA CYS A 23 -23.87 2.01 44.39
C CYS A 23 -23.05 3.30 44.56
N GLY A 24 -23.50 4.25 45.39
CA GLY A 24 -22.80 5.51 45.62
C GLY A 24 -23.07 6.63 44.59
N TYR A 25 -23.91 6.38 43.57
CA TYR A 25 -24.22 7.37 42.52
C TYR A 25 -24.89 8.64 43.07
N VAL A 26 -24.43 9.83 42.65
CA VAL A 26 -24.90 11.15 43.12
C VAL A 26 -26.10 11.62 42.31
N ILE A 27 -27.19 12.02 42.97
CA ILE A 27 -28.50 12.26 42.33
C ILE A 27 -28.93 13.72 42.36
N ASN A 28 -28.40 14.55 43.27
CA ASN A 28 -28.88 15.93 43.41
C ASN A 28 -27.73 16.92 43.66
N SER A 29 -27.17 17.47 42.58
CA SER A 29 -26.30 18.65 42.60
C SER A 29 -27.12 19.88 42.24
N LYS A 30 -27.70 20.55 43.24
CA LYS A 30 -28.35 21.87 43.05
C LYS A 30 -27.59 22.93 43.80
N ASN A 31 -26.63 23.57 43.13
CA ASN A 31 -26.04 24.81 43.62
C ASN A 31 -26.95 25.98 43.22
N LYS A 32 -27.50 26.66 44.23
CA LYS A 32 -28.46 27.76 44.09
C LYS A 32 -27.74 29.03 43.64
N ILE A 33 -28.09 29.60 42.48
CA ILE A 33 -27.76 31.00 42.18
C ILE A 33 -28.89 31.88 42.73
N ASN A 34 -28.57 32.64 43.78
CA ASN A 34 -29.38 33.74 44.27
C ASN A 34 -29.31 34.92 43.27
N VAL A 35 -30.45 35.34 42.71
CA VAL A 35 -30.57 36.64 42.05
C VAL A 35 -31.64 37.47 42.75
N ASN A 36 -31.19 38.52 43.45
CA ASN A 36 -32.02 39.50 44.11
C ASN A 36 -32.46 40.60 43.12
N LYS A 37 -33.76 40.59 42.82
CA LYS A 37 -34.72 41.66 42.51
C LYS A 37 -34.29 43.03 41.94
N LYS A 38 -35.04 43.39 40.88
CA LYS A 38 -35.54 44.71 40.38
C LYS A 38 -34.80 45.26 39.14
N ASN A 39 -35.47 45.34 37.98
CA ASN A 39 -36.33 46.46 37.60
C ASN A 39 -37.08 46.24 36.24
N LYS A 40 -38.26 46.85 36.12
CA LYS A 40 -39.27 46.70 35.06
C LYS A 40 -38.84 47.34 33.72
N LYS A 41 -38.31 46.57 32.77
CA LYS A 41 -38.37 46.85 31.30
C LYS A 41 -38.44 45.57 30.43
N ALA A 42 -38.85 44.45 31.02
CA ALA A 42 -38.87 43.12 30.39
C ALA A 42 -40.24 42.76 29.80
N SER A 43 -40.63 43.38 28.68
CA SER A 43 -41.83 42.94 27.93
C SER A 43 -41.66 42.88 26.41
N ARG A 44 -40.70 43.59 25.81
CA ARG A 44 -40.44 43.51 24.36
C ARG A 44 -39.27 42.60 23.96
N ILE A 45 -38.41 42.23 24.91
CA ILE A 45 -37.24 41.36 24.65
C ILE A 45 -37.62 39.86 24.76
N ILE A 46 -38.66 39.53 25.54
CA ILE A 46 -39.10 38.14 25.77
C ILE A 46 -39.64 37.49 24.48
N ILE A 47 -40.36 38.25 23.65
CA ILE A 47 -40.95 37.75 22.39
C ILE A 47 -39.84 37.41 21.35
N ILE A 48 -38.79 38.23 21.27
CA ILE A 48 -37.67 38.02 20.33
C ILE A 48 -36.81 36.83 20.78
N ILE A 49 -36.61 36.64 22.10
CA ILE A 49 -35.87 35.49 22.64
C ILE A 49 -36.68 34.19 22.47
N THR A 50 -38.00 34.20 22.60
CA THR A 50 -38.82 33.00 22.33
C THR A 50 -38.83 32.59 20.86
N VAL A 51 -38.80 33.54 19.92
CA VAL A 51 -38.71 33.22 18.48
C VAL A 51 -37.31 32.69 18.12
N LEU A 52 -36.25 33.22 18.74
CA LEU A 52 -34.88 32.69 18.58
C LEU A 52 -34.69 31.30 19.22
N VAL A 53 -35.30 31.04 20.38
CA VAL A 53 -35.21 29.72 21.05
C VAL A 53 -36.04 28.65 20.33
N VAL A 54 -37.15 29.00 19.68
CA VAL A 54 -37.93 28.06 18.85
C VAL A 54 -37.23 27.79 17.51
N LEU A 55 -36.54 28.76 16.91
CA LEU A 55 -35.70 28.55 15.73
C LEU A 55 -34.45 27.70 16.03
N VAL A 56 -33.83 27.86 17.21
CA VAL A 56 -32.70 27.03 17.65
C VAL A 56 -33.15 25.63 18.11
N GLY A 57 -34.35 25.52 18.70
CA GLY A 57 -34.93 24.25 19.15
C GLY A 57 -35.36 23.32 18.01
N ALA A 58 -35.89 23.86 16.91
CA ALA A 58 -36.29 23.08 15.73
C ALA A 58 -35.09 22.45 14.98
N ILE A 59 -33.89 22.99 15.14
CA ILE A 59 -32.66 22.42 14.56
C ILE A 59 -32.18 21.21 15.39
N SER A 60 -32.33 21.25 16.72
CA SER A 60 -31.73 20.25 17.62
C SER A 60 -32.32 18.82 17.58
N VAL A 61 -33.56 18.64 17.12
CA VAL A 61 -34.19 17.30 17.06
C VAL A 61 -33.97 16.62 15.69
N GLY A 62 -33.81 17.39 14.61
CA GLY A 62 -33.38 16.85 13.31
C GLY A 62 -31.91 16.45 13.28
N SER A 63 -31.06 17.10 14.10
CA SER A 63 -29.64 16.79 14.16
C SER A 63 -29.33 15.43 14.75
N VAL A 64 -30.10 14.90 15.70
CA VAL A 64 -29.71 13.66 16.42
C VAL A 64 -29.86 12.39 15.57
N MET A 65 -30.82 12.33 14.64
CA MET A 65 -30.93 11.19 13.69
C MET A 65 -29.95 11.29 12.50
N ILE A 66 -29.48 12.49 12.15
CA ILE A 66 -28.42 12.69 11.14
C ILE A 66 -27.02 12.51 11.75
N TYR A 67 -26.85 12.79 13.05
CA TYR A 67 -25.56 12.71 13.75
C TYR A 67 -25.01 11.28 13.82
N LYS A 68 -25.86 10.25 13.83
CA LYS A 68 -25.38 8.85 13.87
C LYS A 68 -24.95 8.28 12.52
N SER A 69 -25.27 8.96 11.40
CA SER A 69 -24.74 8.62 10.06
C SER A 69 -23.53 9.47 9.65
N PHE A 70 -23.22 10.56 10.36
CA PHE A 70 -22.04 11.40 10.06
C PHE A 70 -20.79 11.02 10.86
N ASN A 71 -20.94 10.35 12.02
CA ASN A 71 -19.82 10.10 12.93
C ASN A 71 -18.96 8.86 12.57
N ASP A 72 -19.20 8.22 11.42
CA ASP A 72 -18.27 7.26 10.80
C ASP A 72 -17.41 7.91 9.69
N LYS A 73 -17.77 9.11 9.20
CA LYS A 73 -17.06 9.80 8.10
C LYS A 73 -15.97 10.76 8.56
N SER A 74 -16.00 11.20 9.82
CA SER A 74 -15.03 12.17 10.35
C SER A 74 -13.65 11.56 10.61
N THR A 75 -13.58 10.24 10.83
CA THR A 75 -12.31 9.51 11.04
C THR A 75 -11.59 9.16 9.74
N THR A 76 -12.28 9.24 8.60
CA THR A 76 -11.74 8.90 7.27
C THR A 76 -11.04 10.09 6.63
N GLN A 77 -11.55 11.31 6.82
CA GLN A 77 -10.95 12.52 6.23
C GLN A 77 -9.58 12.87 6.81
N GLU A 78 -9.37 12.75 8.12
CA GLU A 78 -8.03 12.99 8.72
C GLU A 78 -7.00 11.93 8.29
N LYS A 79 -7.42 10.69 8.03
CA LYS A 79 -6.54 9.61 7.55
C LYS A 79 -6.24 9.68 6.05
N GLU A 80 -7.18 10.18 5.25
CA GLU A 80 -6.96 10.44 3.81
C GLU A 80 -6.09 11.69 3.58
N GLU A 81 -6.24 12.76 4.38
CA GLU A 81 -5.36 13.94 4.29
C GLU A 81 -3.90 13.60 4.66
N GLU A 82 -3.68 12.77 5.68
CA GLU A 82 -2.33 12.35 6.10
C GLU A 82 -1.68 11.40 5.06
N ARG A 83 -2.44 10.45 4.51
CA ARG A 83 -1.99 9.58 3.40
C ARG A 83 -1.65 10.35 2.14
N ASN A 84 -2.49 11.32 1.74
CA ASN A 84 -2.21 12.15 0.58
C ASN A 84 -0.94 13.01 0.79
N SER A 85 -0.69 13.48 2.02
CA SER A 85 0.52 14.21 2.35
C SER A 85 1.79 13.36 2.18
N GLU A 86 1.79 12.12 2.65
CA GLU A 86 2.97 11.22 2.52
C GLU A 86 3.28 10.88 1.06
N VAL A 87 2.25 10.63 0.25
CA VAL A 87 2.40 10.36 -1.19
C VAL A 87 2.93 11.58 -1.92
N GLU A 88 2.39 12.77 -1.65
CA GLU A 88 2.86 14.02 -2.25
C GLU A 88 4.31 14.33 -1.85
N GLU A 89 4.70 14.05 -0.61
CA GLU A 89 6.09 14.20 -0.15
C GLU A 89 7.04 13.26 -0.89
N ILE A 90 6.65 12.00 -1.12
CA ILE A 90 7.47 11.04 -1.88
C ILE A 90 7.59 11.49 -3.33
N ILE A 91 6.50 11.93 -3.97
CA ILE A 91 6.52 12.45 -5.34
C ILE A 91 7.46 13.66 -5.43
N ALA A 92 7.34 14.62 -4.52
CA ALA A 92 8.19 15.80 -4.49
C ALA A 92 9.66 15.47 -4.24
N ALA A 93 9.94 14.48 -3.38
CA ALA A 93 11.30 14.03 -3.13
C ALA A 93 11.90 13.37 -4.37
N ILE A 94 11.13 12.55 -5.09
CA ILE A 94 11.54 11.95 -6.37
C ILE A 94 11.78 13.04 -7.43
N ASP A 95 10.92 14.06 -7.53
CA ASP A 95 11.09 15.16 -8.49
C ASP A 95 12.30 16.05 -8.17
N SER A 96 12.70 16.10 -6.90
CA SER A 96 13.89 16.83 -6.46
C SER A 96 15.20 16.10 -6.73
N LEU A 97 15.15 14.84 -7.15
CA LEU A 97 16.31 14.05 -7.54
C LEU A 97 16.98 14.69 -8.76
N GLY A 98 18.01 15.49 -8.48
CA GLY A 98 18.82 16.16 -9.48
C GLY A 98 19.90 15.26 -10.06
N GLU A 99 21.12 15.78 -10.15
CA GLU A 99 22.26 14.96 -10.55
C GLU A 99 22.61 13.96 -9.44
N ILE A 100 22.30 12.69 -9.70
CA ILE A 100 22.59 11.60 -8.76
C ILE A 100 24.09 11.34 -8.63
N THR A 101 24.56 11.29 -7.38
CA THR A 101 25.93 10.99 -6.94
C THR A 101 25.96 9.80 -5.97
N ILE A 102 27.15 9.31 -5.59
CA ILE A 102 27.30 8.19 -4.62
C ILE A 102 26.77 8.59 -3.23
N ASP A 103 26.93 9.86 -2.86
CA ASP A 103 26.53 10.36 -1.55
C ASP A 103 24.99 10.31 -1.38
N ASP A 104 24.23 10.29 -2.49
CA ASP A 104 22.77 10.21 -2.48
C ASP A 104 22.25 8.77 -2.23
N LYS A 105 23.14 7.78 -2.05
CA LYS A 105 22.80 6.34 -1.91
C LYS A 105 21.87 6.06 -0.77
N GLU A 106 22.17 6.64 0.39
CA GLU A 106 21.36 6.42 1.58
C GLU A 106 19.98 7.08 1.45
N ASP A 107 19.90 8.23 0.77
CA ASP A 107 18.66 8.97 0.59
C ASP A 107 17.75 8.31 -0.45
N ILE A 108 18.31 7.78 -1.53
CA ILE A 108 17.58 6.98 -2.53
C ILE A 108 17.10 5.65 -1.95
N GLU A 109 17.91 5.00 -1.10
CA GLU A 109 17.51 3.76 -0.41
C GLU A 109 16.35 4.03 0.57
N LYS A 110 16.39 5.15 1.31
CA LYS A 110 15.28 5.58 2.16
C LYS A 110 14.02 5.86 1.34
N LEU A 111 14.15 6.56 0.21
CA LEU A 111 13.02 6.84 -0.68
C LEU A 111 12.39 5.57 -1.23
N ASN A 112 13.21 4.59 -1.61
CA ASN A 112 12.75 3.29 -2.10
C ASN A 112 12.00 2.50 -1.01
N ASN A 113 12.49 2.54 0.24
CA ASN A 113 11.82 1.91 1.37
C ASN A 113 10.48 2.60 1.73
N LEU A 114 10.43 3.94 1.66
CA LEU A 114 9.20 4.71 1.86
C LEU A 114 8.16 4.38 0.78
N TYR A 115 8.59 4.33 -0.48
CA TYR A 115 7.73 3.93 -1.60
C TYR A 115 7.24 2.48 -1.46
N ALA A 116 8.11 1.54 -1.07
CA ALA A 116 7.74 0.14 -0.85
C ALA A 116 6.72 -0.04 0.29
N ALA A 117 6.77 0.83 1.30
CA ALA A 117 5.86 0.82 2.45
C ALA A 117 4.48 1.44 2.16
N LEU A 118 4.31 2.12 1.02
CA LEU A 118 3.01 2.66 0.60
C LEU A 118 2.00 1.55 0.33
N SER A 119 0.72 1.87 0.52
CA SER A 119 -0.37 0.99 0.09
C SER A 119 -0.48 0.96 -1.44
N GLU A 120 -1.06 -0.08 -2.01
CA GLU A 120 -1.17 -0.23 -3.47
C GLU A 120 -1.98 0.89 -4.14
N GLU A 121 -2.98 1.43 -3.44
CA GLU A 121 -3.75 2.60 -3.88
C GLU A 121 -2.88 3.86 -3.94
N ASP A 122 -1.95 4.00 -3.00
CA ASP A 122 -1.07 5.16 -2.86
C ASP A 122 0.13 5.09 -3.83
N LYS A 123 0.66 3.89 -4.08
CA LYS A 123 1.72 3.69 -5.10
C LYS A 123 1.24 4.08 -6.49
N ALA A 124 -0.02 3.83 -6.82
CA ALA A 124 -0.61 4.20 -8.10
C ALA A 124 -0.65 5.73 -8.34
N LEU A 125 -0.54 6.53 -7.29
CA LEU A 125 -0.49 8.00 -7.38
C LEU A 125 0.93 8.53 -7.61
N VAL A 126 1.97 7.73 -7.34
CA VAL A 126 3.38 8.10 -7.54
C VAL A 126 3.78 7.87 -9.01
N THR A 127 3.30 8.75 -9.88
CA THR A 127 3.47 8.60 -11.33
C THR A 127 4.90 8.79 -11.83
N ASN A 128 5.81 9.30 -11.00
CA ASN A 128 7.21 9.55 -11.31
C ASN A 128 8.16 8.45 -10.79
N HIS A 129 7.64 7.29 -10.39
CA HIS A 129 8.46 6.17 -9.90
C HIS A 129 9.61 5.76 -10.83
N ASP A 130 9.46 5.92 -12.16
CA ASP A 130 10.53 5.65 -13.13
C ASP A 130 11.81 6.47 -12.89
N VAL A 131 11.67 7.67 -12.31
CA VAL A 131 12.80 8.53 -11.93
C VAL A 131 13.55 7.94 -10.75
N LEU A 132 12.84 7.39 -9.77
CA LEU A 132 13.43 6.68 -8.62
C LEU A 132 14.17 5.42 -9.08
N VAL A 133 13.61 4.67 -10.03
CA VAL A 133 14.27 3.51 -10.66
C VAL A 133 15.56 3.95 -11.35
N THR A 134 15.50 5.02 -12.13
CA THR A 134 16.67 5.57 -12.84
C THR A 134 17.76 6.03 -11.86
N ALA A 135 17.38 6.67 -10.76
CA ALA A 135 18.30 7.11 -9.72
C ALA A 135 19.00 5.93 -9.02
N ASN A 136 18.25 4.88 -8.70
CA ASN A 136 18.78 3.67 -8.08
C ASN A 136 19.80 2.96 -8.99
N ASN A 137 19.51 2.87 -10.29
CA ASN A 137 20.43 2.35 -11.30
C ASN A 137 21.71 3.19 -11.39
N LYS A 138 21.59 4.53 -11.36
CA LYS A 138 22.74 5.44 -11.44
C LYS A 138 23.64 5.37 -10.20
N ILE A 139 23.08 5.14 -9.01
CA ILE A 139 23.87 4.91 -7.80
C ILE A 139 24.62 3.60 -7.85
N ALA A 140 23.98 2.52 -8.32
CA ALA A 140 24.68 1.27 -8.55
C ALA A 140 25.87 1.46 -9.50
N MET A 141 25.70 2.22 -10.59
CA MET A 141 26.79 2.55 -11.52
C MET A 141 27.94 3.34 -10.88
N LEU A 142 27.64 4.31 -10.02
CA LEU A 142 28.66 5.16 -9.41
C LEU A 142 29.44 4.43 -8.31
N ASP A 143 28.78 3.59 -7.51
CA ASP A 143 29.41 2.76 -6.47
C ASP A 143 30.51 1.86 -7.08
N LEU A 144 30.20 1.23 -8.22
CA LEU A 144 31.12 0.40 -9.02
C LEU A 144 32.33 1.17 -9.58
N SER A 145 32.18 2.47 -9.85
CA SER A 145 33.27 3.31 -10.34
C SER A 145 34.29 3.67 -9.25
N SER A 146 33.87 3.61 -7.97
CA SER A 146 34.70 3.99 -6.81
C SER A 146 35.48 2.82 -6.19
N GLU A 147 35.06 1.57 -6.43
CA GLU A 147 35.68 0.37 -5.84
C GLU A 147 36.78 -0.27 -6.71
N ASN A 148 37.01 0.22 -7.92
CA ASN A 148 38.04 -0.29 -8.85
C ASN A 148 39.46 0.24 -8.55
N SER A 149 39.95 0.00 -7.32
CA SER A 149 41.38 0.05 -7.05
C SER A 149 41.76 -0.79 -5.83
N ASP A 150 41.79 -2.13 -5.96
CA ASP A 150 42.98 -2.92 -5.58
C ASP A 150 42.86 -4.46 -5.69
N LYS A 151 43.91 -5.03 -6.30
CA LYS A 151 44.56 -6.33 -6.07
C LYS A 151 44.13 -7.57 -6.88
N ASN A 152 45.05 -7.86 -7.80
CA ASN A 152 45.31 -9.10 -8.53
C ASN A 152 45.85 -10.26 -7.65
N ASP A 153 45.62 -11.46 -8.18
CA ASP A 153 46.49 -12.65 -8.21
C ASP A 153 46.27 -13.83 -7.22
N LYS A 154 45.66 -14.93 -7.72
CA LYS A 154 46.29 -16.28 -7.83
C LYS A 154 45.37 -17.37 -8.43
N ASN A 155 45.80 -17.88 -9.58
CA ASN A 155 45.96 -19.32 -9.90
C ASN A 155 44.77 -20.15 -10.50
N LYS A 156 44.55 -19.95 -11.81
CA LYS A 156 44.62 -20.96 -12.91
C LYS A 156 43.86 -22.31 -12.85
N LYS A 157 42.92 -22.53 -11.94
CA LYS A 157 41.91 -23.63 -12.00
C LYS A 157 40.46 -23.14 -12.21
N SER A 158 40.25 -21.83 -12.15
CA SER A 158 38.93 -21.16 -12.08
C SER A 158 38.38 -20.64 -13.42
N GLN A 159 39.10 -20.75 -14.54
CA GLN A 159 38.69 -20.08 -15.78
C GLN A 159 37.65 -20.86 -16.62
N ASN A 160 37.61 -22.19 -16.55
CA ASN A 160 36.59 -22.97 -17.28
C ASN A 160 35.21 -22.92 -16.59
N ASP A 161 35.14 -23.11 -15.27
CA ASP A 161 33.86 -23.08 -14.54
C ASP A 161 33.23 -21.67 -14.51
N LYS A 162 34.04 -20.61 -14.57
CA LYS A 162 33.56 -19.21 -14.60
C LYS A 162 33.08 -18.80 -15.99
N GLN A 163 33.68 -19.34 -17.06
CA GLN A 163 33.22 -19.15 -18.43
C GLN A 163 31.92 -19.92 -18.69
N ASP A 164 31.75 -21.10 -18.07
CA ASP A 164 30.49 -21.85 -18.09
C ASP A 164 29.37 -21.12 -17.32
N LEU A 165 29.67 -20.55 -16.15
CA LEU A 165 28.66 -19.81 -15.37
C LEU A 165 28.16 -18.55 -16.11
N ASP A 166 29.00 -17.91 -16.92
CA ASP A 166 28.64 -16.69 -17.69
C ASP A 166 27.72 -17.00 -18.85
N SER A 167 28.02 -18.09 -19.54
CA SER A 167 27.12 -18.62 -20.55
C SER A 167 25.78 -19.00 -19.92
N VAL A 168 25.77 -19.59 -18.72
CA VAL A 168 24.53 -19.96 -18.02
C VAL A 168 23.71 -18.74 -17.62
N TYR A 169 24.32 -17.71 -17.02
CA TYR A 169 23.61 -16.47 -16.69
C TYR A 169 23.09 -15.74 -17.93
N SER A 170 23.84 -15.75 -19.04
CA SER A 170 23.35 -15.20 -20.32
C SER A 170 22.12 -15.96 -20.82
N SER A 171 22.15 -17.30 -20.84
CA SER A 171 21.01 -18.10 -21.27
C SER A 171 19.80 -17.92 -20.35
N ILE A 172 20.02 -17.82 -19.03
CA ILE A 172 18.94 -17.52 -18.08
C ILE A 172 18.39 -16.11 -18.33
N ASN A 173 19.25 -15.12 -18.55
CA ASN A 173 18.82 -13.76 -18.87
C ASN A 173 17.91 -13.75 -20.10
N ASP A 174 18.36 -14.36 -21.21
CA ASP A 174 17.61 -14.40 -22.46
C ASP A 174 16.22 -15.04 -22.25
N ALA A 175 16.17 -16.16 -21.52
CA ALA A 175 14.91 -16.83 -21.21
C ALA A 175 13.98 -15.99 -20.30
N LEU A 176 14.52 -15.20 -19.36
CA LEU A 176 13.72 -14.29 -18.53
C LEU A 176 13.18 -13.09 -19.34
N TRP A 177 13.96 -12.59 -20.30
CA TRP A 177 13.49 -11.55 -21.23
C TRP A 177 12.42 -12.10 -22.17
N ASP A 178 12.59 -13.30 -22.72
CA ASP A 178 11.57 -13.97 -23.54
C ASP A 178 10.26 -14.17 -22.76
N ALA A 179 10.34 -14.55 -21.47
CA ALA A 179 9.17 -14.67 -20.61
C ALA A 179 8.49 -13.31 -20.40
N SER A 180 9.26 -12.25 -20.13
CA SER A 180 8.77 -10.88 -19.97
C SER A 180 8.05 -10.41 -21.23
N ASP A 181 8.70 -10.53 -22.39
CA ASP A 181 8.18 -10.10 -23.68
C ASP A 181 6.83 -10.75 -23.96
N ASN A 182 6.71 -12.08 -23.79
CA ASN A 182 5.45 -12.78 -23.99
C ASN A 182 4.34 -12.31 -23.05
N THR A 183 4.70 -11.91 -21.82
CA THR A 183 3.73 -11.42 -20.83
C THR A 183 3.29 -9.99 -21.10
N ASP A 184 4.19 -9.12 -21.56
CA ASP A 184 3.87 -7.77 -22.00
C ASP A 184 2.96 -7.80 -23.23
N ASP A 185 3.29 -8.65 -24.20
CA ASP A 185 2.51 -8.92 -25.40
C ASP A 185 1.08 -9.42 -25.08
N PHE A 186 0.94 -10.16 -23.99
CA PHE A 186 -0.34 -10.62 -23.49
C PHE A 186 -1.13 -9.47 -22.84
N LEU A 187 -0.49 -8.68 -21.98
CA LEU A 187 -1.11 -7.51 -21.36
C LEU A 187 -1.56 -6.47 -22.37
N GLU A 188 -0.76 -6.22 -23.41
CA GLU A 188 -1.14 -5.32 -24.50
C GLU A 188 -2.39 -5.82 -25.23
N SER A 189 -2.49 -7.14 -25.44
CA SER A 189 -3.67 -7.76 -26.03
C SER A 189 -4.91 -7.63 -25.14
N LEU A 190 -4.76 -7.64 -23.81
CA LEU A 190 -5.83 -7.40 -22.87
C LEU A 190 -6.28 -5.93 -22.87
N ASN A 191 -5.33 -5.00 -22.77
CA ASN A 191 -5.61 -3.56 -22.68
C ASN A 191 -6.32 -3.01 -23.92
N ASN A 192 -6.08 -3.61 -25.09
CA ASN A 192 -6.69 -3.20 -26.35
C ASN A 192 -8.03 -3.89 -26.65
N SER A 193 -8.52 -4.78 -25.78
CA SER A 193 -9.75 -5.55 -26.02
C SER A 193 -10.98 -4.96 -25.34
N SER A 194 -12.10 -4.86 -26.09
CA SER A 194 -13.42 -4.59 -25.51
C SER A 194 -14.04 -5.80 -24.79
N ASP A 195 -13.43 -6.98 -24.91
CA ASP A 195 -13.83 -8.23 -24.27
C ASP A 195 -12.60 -8.89 -23.61
N PRO A 196 -12.30 -8.56 -22.35
CA PRO A 196 -11.09 -9.02 -21.67
C PRO A 196 -11.04 -10.54 -21.46
N ILE A 197 -12.19 -11.17 -21.20
CA ILE A 197 -12.29 -12.63 -20.95
C ILE A 197 -11.94 -13.41 -22.23
N ASN A 198 -12.50 -13.00 -23.36
CA ASN A 198 -12.18 -13.66 -24.63
C ASN A 198 -10.74 -13.36 -25.06
N SER A 199 -10.25 -12.13 -24.86
CA SER A 199 -8.85 -11.78 -25.17
C SER A 199 -7.85 -12.57 -24.32
N TYR A 200 -8.11 -12.72 -23.03
CA TYR A 200 -7.33 -13.55 -22.13
C TYR A 200 -7.24 -14.99 -22.67
N ASN A 201 -8.39 -15.59 -22.95
CA ASN A 201 -8.45 -16.98 -23.40
C ASN A 201 -7.82 -17.20 -24.77
N SER A 202 -7.89 -16.22 -25.68
CA SER A 202 -7.27 -16.32 -27.01
C SER A 202 -5.75 -16.15 -26.97
N ASN A 203 -5.22 -15.46 -25.96
CA ASN A 203 -3.79 -15.20 -25.81
C ASN A 203 -3.12 -16.09 -24.76
N LEU A 204 -3.83 -17.05 -24.18
CA LEU A 204 -3.30 -17.96 -23.15
C LEU A 204 -2.04 -18.72 -23.62
N SER A 205 -1.88 -18.97 -24.92
CA SER A 205 -0.67 -19.59 -25.46
C SER A 205 0.59 -18.74 -25.22
N LYS A 206 0.48 -17.41 -25.08
CA LYS A 206 1.63 -16.56 -24.72
C LYS A 206 2.06 -16.81 -23.28
N MET A 207 1.11 -17.06 -22.37
CA MET A 207 1.41 -17.47 -20.99
C MET A 207 2.07 -18.85 -20.96
N ASP A 208 1.60 -19.79 -21.80
CA ASP A 208 2.24 -21.10 -21.92
C ASP A 208 3.69 -20.96 -22.42
N THR A 209 3.95 -20.13 -23.45
CA THR A 209 5.31 -19.83 -23.92
C THR A 209 6.18 -19.21 -22.83
N ALA A 210 5.66 -18.21 -22.10
CA ALA A 210 6.40 -17.60 -20.99
C ALA A 210 6.77 -18.62 -19.90
N LYS A 211 5.84 -19.55 -19.61
CA LYS A 211 6.09 -20.66 -18.68
C LYS A 211 7.21 -21.57 -19.15
N ASP A 212 7.23 -21.90 -20.43
CA ASP A 212 8.27 -22.74 -21.03
C ASP A 212 9.64 -22.05 -20.92
N SER A 213 9.74 -20.76 -21.27
CA SER A 213 10.97 -19.97 -21.09
C SER A 213 11.44 -19.95 -19.62
N LEU A 214 10.52 -19.80 -18.66
CA LEU A 214 10.87 -19.85 -17.24
C LEU A 214 11.36 -21.23 -16.79
N ASN A 215 10.75 -22.31 -17.30
CA ASN A 215 11.23 -23.67 -17.02
C ASN A 215 12.63 -23.89 -17.61
N ASP A 216 12.90 -23.39 -18.81
CA ASP A 216 14.23 -23.45 -19.43
C ASP A 216 15.27 -22.68 -18.58
N ALA A 217 14.91 -21.51 -18.06
CA ALA A 217 15.73 -20.74 -17.13
C ALA A 217 15.98 -21.50 -15.81
N TYR A 218 14.94 -22.12 -15.25
CA TYR A 218 15.01 -22.90 -14.02
C TYR A 218 15.90 -24.14 -14.18
N ASP A 219 15.78 -24.84 -15.30
CA ASP A 219 16.59 -26.02 -15.62
C ASP A 219 18.04 -25.64 -15.89
N SER A 220 18.27 -24.50 -16.56
CA SER A 220 19.61 -23.93 -16.78
C SER A 220 20.34 -23.61 -15.49
N CYS A 221 19.62 -23.32 -14.39
CA CYS A 221 20.24 -23.14 -13.07
C CYS A 221 20.91 -24.40 -12.53
N GLY A 222 20.53 -25.60 -13.01
CA GLY A 222 21.15 -26.87 -12.64
C GLY A 222 21.38 -27.05 -11.13
N ASP A 223 22.57 -27.54 -10.78
CA ASP A 223 23.04 -27.73 -9.39
C ASP A 223 24.10 -26.69 -8.98
N TYR A 224 24.21 -25.57 -9.70
CA TYR A 224 25.14 -24.50 -9.37
C TYR A 224 24.78 -23.87 -8.03
N LYS A 225 25.72 -23.82 -7.09
CA LYS A 225 25.47 -23.33 -5.72
C LYS A 225 25.16 -21.83 -5.71
N GLU A 226 25.83 -21.11 -6.58
CA GLU A 226 25.72 -19.68 -6.82
C GLU A 226 24.33 -19.31 -7.36
N LEU A 227 23.68 -20.23 -8.09
CA LEU A 227 22.37 -20.01 -8.70
C LEU A 227 21.19 -20.45 -7.83
N GLN A 228 21.41 -20.99 -6.62
CA GLN A 228 20.30 -21.54 -5.83
C GLN A 228 19.29 -20.48 -5.37
N SER A 229 19.75 -19.26 -5.12
CA SER A 229 18.86 -18.13 -4.81
C SER A 229 18.01 -17.76 -6.05
N LEU A 230 18.66 -17.54 -7.19
CA LEU A 230 18.00 -17.27 -8.46
C LEU A 230 17.00 -18.37 -8.85
N LYS A 231 17.40 -19.64 -8.75
CA LYS A 231 16.55 -20.81 -9.03
C LYS A 231 15.26 -20.79 -8.21
N LYS A 232 15.35 -20.38 -6.94
CA LYS A 232 14.18 -20.25 -6.06
C LYS A 232 13.25 -19.13 -6.53
N LYS A 233 13.78 -17.99 -6.99
CA LYS A 233 12.98 -16.88 -7.50
C LYS A 233 12.29 -17.21 -8.82
N ILE A 234 13.03 -17.81 -9.75
CA ILE A 234 12.45 -18.32 -11.00
C ILE A 234 11.34 -19.32 -10.70
N LYS A 235 11.52 -20.18 -9.69
CA LYS A 235 10.46 -21.10 -9.26
C LYS A 235 9.23 -20.39 -8.72
N SER A 236 9.41 -19.32 -7.94
CA SER A 236 8.29 -18.48 -7.47
C SER A 236 7.51 -17.94 -8.66
N ALA A 237 8.20 -17.35 -9.65
CA ALA A 237 7.59 -16.83 -10.87
C ALA A 237 6.82 -17.91 -11.65
N ILE A 238 7.37 -19.12 -11.78
CA ILE A 238 6.66 -20.24 -12.42
C ILE A 238 5.36 -20.60 -11.68
N ASP A 239 5.37 -20.54 -10.35
CA ASP A 239 4.25 -20.93 -9.50
C ASP A 239 3.15 -19.86 -9.44
N SER A 240 3.52 -18.58 -9.50
CA SER A 240 2.60 -17.45 -9.53
C SER A 240 2.05 -17.14 -10.92
N LEU A 241 2.65 -17.68 -12.01
CA LEU A 241 2.19 -17.44 -13.37
C LEU A 241 0.71 -17.88 -13.58
N PRO A 242 -0.19 -16.96 -13.98
CA PRO A 242 -1.58 -17.28 -14.21
C PRO A 242 -1.74 -18.19 -15.43
N THR A 243 -2.20 -19.41 -15.17
CA THR A 243 -2.48 -20.42 -16.21
C THR A 243 -3.94 -20.85 -16.18
N GLY A 244 -4.38 -21.44 -17.29
CA GLY A 244 -5.75 -21.94 -17.47
C GLY A 244 -6.72 -20.88 -17.98
N LYS A 245 -7.85 -21.36 -18.51
CA LYS A 245 -8.91 -20.51 -19.08
C LYS A 245 -9.71 -19.82 -17.99
N VAL A 246 -10.19 -18.62 -18.30
CA VAL A 246 -11.13 -17.86 -17.47
C VAL A 246 -12.55 -17.95 -18.03
N TYR A 247 -13.55 -18.04 -17.17
CA TYR A 247 -14.94 -18.25 -17.60
C TYR A 247 -15.89 -17.10 -17.24
N ASN A 248 -15.50 -16.26 -16.29
CA ASN A 248 -16.31 -15.15 -15.80
C ASN A 248 -15.40 -14.04 -15.25
N THR A 249 -16.01 -12.91 -14.87
CA THR A 249 -15.30 -11.73 -14.39
C THR A 249 -14.55 -11.98 -13.08
N ASP A 250 -15.11 -12.77 -12.15
CA ASP A 250 -14.47 -13.03 -10.86
C ASP A 250 -13.20 -13.87 -11.04
N ASP A 251 -13.28 -14.90 -11.91
CA ASP A 251 -12.18 -15.77 -12.30
C ASP A 251 -11.07 -14.97 -13.04
N PHE A 252 -11.46 -14.08 -13.95
CA PHE A 252 -10.54 -13.17 -14.62
C PHE A 252 -9.84 -12.21 -13.65
N ASN A 253 -10.57 -11.58 -12.74
CA ASN A 253 -9.98 -10.68 -11.75
C ASN A 253 -9.01 -11.42 -10.81
N SER A 254 -9.34 -12.65 -10.42
CA SER A 254 -8.41 -13.50 -9.65
C SER A 254 -7.12 -13.76 -10.43
N LYS A 255 -7.21 -14.05 -11.74
CA LYS A 255 -6.03 -14.27 -12.60
C LYS A 255 -5.20 -13.01 -12.81
N LEU A 256 -5.81 -11.82 -12.77
CA LEU A 256 -5.07 -10.56 -12.79
C LEU A 256 -4.26 -10.35 -11.51
N GLU A 257 -4.75 -10.79 -10.35
CA GLU A 257 -3.96 -10.70 -9.12
C GLU A 257 -2.82 -11.71 -9.09
N ASP A 258 -3.05 -12.94 -9.56
CA ASP A 258 -1.97 -13.91 -9.81
C ASP A 258 -0.89 -13.29 -10.72
N PHE A 259 -1.29 -12.54 -11.75
CA PHE A 259 -0.36 -11.87 -12.67
C PHE A 259 0.52 -10.80 -11.99
N LYS A 260 -0.02 -10.06 -11.01
CA LYS A 260 0.78 -9.08 -10.25
C LYS A 260 1.88 -9.75 -9.43
N GLU A 261 1.52 -10.84 -8.75
CA GLU A 261 2.48 -11.65 -7.99
C GLU A 261 3.57 -12.21 -8.92
N PHE A 262 3.16 -12.75 -10.07
CA PHE A 262 4.07 -13.18 -11.12
C PHE A 262 5.04 -12.09 -11.59
N SER A 263 4.53 -10.89 -11.85
CA SER A 263 5.34 -9.76 -12.35
C SER A 263 6.42 -9.36 -11.34
N TYR A 264 6.07 -9.36 -10.05
CA TYR A 264 7.01 -9.11 -8.97
C TYR A 264 8.09 -10.20 -8.88
N ASP A 265 7.70 -11.47 -8.92
CA ASP A 265 8.63 -12.60 -8.87
C ASP A 265 9.58 -12.64 -10.06
N LEU A 266 9.08 -12.36 -11.26
CA LEU A 266 9.87 -12.27 -12.49
C LEU A 266 10.91 -11.15 -12.37
N TYR A 267 10.50 -9.99 -11.88
CA TYR A 267 11.40 -8.86 -11.64
C TYR A 267 12.50 -9.21 -10.64
N GLU A 268 12.18 -9.86 -9.52
CA GLU A 268 13.20 -10.27 -8.55
C GLU A 268 14.25 -11.22 -9.13
N ALA A 269 13.84 -12.12 -10.03
CA ALA A 269 14.73 -13.02 -10.74
C ALA A 269 15.63 -12.27 -11.73
N GLN A 270 15.07 -11.37 -12.54
CA GLN A 270 15.81 -10.51 -13.46
C GLN A 270 16.85 -9.65 -12.72
N MET A 271 16.46 -9.07 -11.59
CA MET A 271 17.38 -8.27 -10.75
C MET A 271 18.55 -9.07 -10.20
N GLU A 272 18.37 -10.36 -9.90
CA GLU A 272 19.47 -11.21 -9.45
C GLU A 272 20.43 -11.58 -10.58
N VAL A 273 19.92 -11.77 -11.79
CA VAL A 273 20.73 -11.95 -13.00
C VAL A 273 21.52 -10.68 -13.33
N ALA A 274 20.87 -9.51 -13.28
CA ALA A 274 21.51 -8.23 -13.51
C ALA A 274 22.68 -7.99 -12.55
N LYS A 275 22.48 -8.24 -11.24
CA LYS A 275 23.55 -8.16 -10.23
C LYS A 275 24.78 -9.01 -10.57
N TYR A 276 24.58 -10.18 -11.17
CA TYR A 276 25.69 -11.03 -11.60
C TYR A 276 26.39 -10.46 -12.84
N ILE A 277 25.63 -10.07 -13.87
CA ILE A 277 26.17 -9.52 -15.12
C ILE A 277 26.97 -8.24 -14.83
N ASP A 278 26.46 -7.37 -13.96
CA ASP A 278 27.13 -6.11 -13.59
C ASP A 278 28.39 -6.32 -12.72
N SER A 279 28.55 -7.50 -12.12
CA SER A 279 29.74 -7.87 -11.35
C SER A 279 30.91 -8.37 -12.21
N LYS A 280 30.73 -8.47 -13.53
CA LYS A 280 31.69 -9.00 -14.53
C LYS A 280 32.60 -7.93 -15.10
#